data_AF-B9F7X1-F1
#
_entry.id   AF-B9F7X1-F1
#
_cell.length_a   1.000
_cell.length_b   1.000
_cell.length_c   1.000
_cell.angle_alpha   90.00
_cell.angle_beta   90.00
_cell.angle_gamma   90.00
#
_symmetry.space_group_name_H-M   'P 1'
#
loop_
_entity.id
_entity.type
_entity.pdbx_description
1 polymer ?
#
loop_
_entity_poly.entity_id
_entity_poly.type
_entity_poly.pdbx_seq_one_letter_code
_entity_poly.pdbx_strand_id
1 'polypeptide(L)' 'MTGQPHRENIEVLHLRTRRWNTVVAVYVRHLDAATTLLYSHGNAADLGHLYQLFLHLSFNLRVNVLSLGNR' A
#
# COMPACT_ATOMS: atom_id res chain seq x y z
N MET A 1 10.37 22.44 -5.88
CA MET A 1 9.00 22.19 -5.37
C MET A 1 8.91 20.71 -5.06
N THR A 2 9.13 20.35 -3.80
CA THR A 2 9.04 18.95 -3.33
C THR A 2 7.58 18.54 -3.32
N GLY A 3 7.13 17.82 -4.36
CA GLY A 3 5.79 17.27 -4.45
C GLY A 3 5.57 16.30 -3.30
N GLN A 4 4.84 16.73 -2.29
CA GLN A 4 4.50 15.90 -1.16
C GLN A 4 3.61 14.75 -1.66
N PRO A 5 3.83 13.49 -1.23
CA PRO A 5 2.99 12.38 -1.65
C PRO A 5 1.54 12.67 -1.27
N HIS A 6 0.69 12.83 -2.29
CA HIS A 6 -0.68 13.26 -2.09
C HIS A 6 -1.52 12.10 -1.54
N ARG A 7 -2.31 12.37 -0.51
CA ARG A 7 -3.14 11.35 0.17
C ARG A 7 -4.29 10.82 -0.70
N GLU A 8 -4.55 11.43 -1.84
CA GLU A 8 -5.65 11.05 -2.74
C GLU A 8 -5.38 9.79 -3.57
N ASN A 9 -4.13 9.31 -3.61
CA ASN A 9 -3.75 8.13 -4.37
C ASN A 9 -3.87 6.82 -3.59
N ILE A 10 -4.63 6.80 -2.50
CA ILE A 10 -4.70 5.67 -1.58
C ILE A 10 -6.10 5.07 -1.57
N GLU A 11 -6.15 3.76 -1.75
CA GLU A 11 -7.38 2.98 -1.73
C GLU A 11 -7.28 1.90 -0.66
N VAL A 12 -8.34 1.72 0.13
CA VAL A 12 -8.48 0.59 1.04
C VAL A 12 -9.32 -0.47 0.35
N LEU A 13 -8.77 -1.68 0.22
CA LEU A 13 -9.37 -2.79 -0.50
C LEU A 13 -9.75 -3.91 0.45
N HIS A 14 -10.91 -4.53 0.23
CA HIS A 14 -11.32 -5.77 0.89
C HIS A 14 -11.17 -6.93 -0.09
N LEU A 15 -10.13 -7.73 0.11
CA LEU A 15 -9.78 -8.82 -0.79
C LEU A 15 -10.29 -10.15 -0.23
N ARG A 16 -11.01 -10.90 -1.05
CA ARG A 16 -11.46 -12.25 -0.71
C ARG A 16 -10.42 -13.26 -1.17
N THR A 17 -9.86 -14.00 -0.24
CA THR A 17 -8.89 -15.06 -0.55
C THR A 17 -9.60 -16.32 -1.03
N ARG A 18 -8.86 -17.23 -1.69
CA ARG A 18 -9.38 -18.53 -2.13
C ARG A 18 -9.96 -19.38 -0.99
N ARG A 19 -9.50 -19.17 0.24
CA ARG A 19 -10.01 -19.85 1.46
C ARG A 19 -11.19 -19.11 2.10
N TRP A 20 -11.81 -18.18 1.38
CA TRP A 20 -12.95 -17.38 1.83
C TRP A 20 -12.68 -16.41 2.99
N ASN A 21 -11.43 -16.22 3.41
CA ASN A 21 -11.07 -15.14 4.33
C ASN A 21 -11.10 -13.79 3.62
N THR A 22 -11.60 -12.77 4.31
CA THR A 22 -11.50 -11.37 3.89
C THR A 22 -10.27 -10.74 4.54
N VAL A 23 -9.38 -10.21 3.70
CA VAL A 23 -8.17 -9.49 4.10
C VAL A 23 -8.34 -8.03 3.73
N VAL A 24 -7.96 -7.12 4.63
CA VAL A 24 -7.92 -5.68 4.34
C VAL A 24 -6.55 -5.36 3.74
N ALA A 25 -6.53 -4.60 2.66
CA ALA A 25 -5.31 -4.17 2.00
C ALA A 25 -5.31 -2.66 1.77
N VAL A 26 -4.12 -2.07 1.72
CA VAL A 26 -3.91 -0.67 1.34
C VAL A 26 -3.20 -0.66 -0.01
N TYR A 27 -3.74 0.10 -0.95
CA TYR A 27 -3.17 0.30 -2.27
C TYR A 27 -2.78 1.76 -2.45
N VAL A 28 -1.52 2.01 -2.76
CA VAL A 28 -0.99 3.35 -3.08
C VAL A 28 -0.66 3.39 -4.57
N ARG A 29 -1.26 4.33 -5.28
CA ARG A 29 -1.08 4.51 -6.72
C ARG A 29 -0.03 5.57 -7.03
N HIS A 30 0.81 5.28 -8.01
CA HIS A 30 1.69 6.26 -8.65
C HIS A 30 1.34 6.33 -10.13
N LEU A 31 1.13 7.54 -10.66
CA LEU A 31 0.65 7.72 -12.04
C LEU A 31 1.65 7.18 -13.09
N ASP A 32 2.95 7.26 -12.80
CA ASP A 32 4.02 6.81 -13.69
C ASP A 32 4.50 5.38 -13.40
N ALA A 33 3.79 4.60 -12.58
CA ALA A 33 4.24 3.28 -12.18
C ALA A 33 4.07 2.23 -13.28
N ALA A 34 5.18 1.59 -13.65
CA ALA A 34 5.18 0.40 -14.51
C ALA A 34 5.04 -0.91 -13.72
N THR A 35 5.28 -0.89 -12.40
CA THR A 35 5.27 -2.08 -11.55
C THR A 35 4.54 -1.82 -10.22
N THR A 36 4.11 -2.91 -9.59
CA THR A 36 3.46 -2.89 -8.27
C THR A 36 4.28 -3.69 -7.28
N LEU A 37 4.69 -3.05 -6.19
CA LEU A 37 5.36 -3.68 -5.06
C LEU A 37 4.31 -4.28 -4.12
N LEU A 38 4.33 -5.60 -3.99
CA LEU A 38 3.54 -6.31 -2.97
C LEU A 38 4.33 -6.36 -1.68
N TYR A 39 3.84 -5.67 -0.65
CA TYR A 39 4.45 -5.65 0.67
C TYR A 39 3.62 -6.45 1.67
N SER A 40 4.28 -7.35 2.39
CA SER A 40 3.71 -8.04 3.54
C SER A 40 4.52 -7.67 4.78
N HIS A 41 3.84 -7.18 5.82
CA HIS A 41 4.49 -6.98 7.13
C HIS A 41 4.48 -8.27 7.97
N GLY A 42 5.42 -8.37 8.91
CA GLY A 42 5.36 -9.32 10.03
C GLY A 42 4.42 -8.81 11.14
N ASN A 43 4.16 -9.66 12.15
CA ASN A 43 3.15 -9.46 13.20
C ASN A 43 3.19 -8.06 13.88
N ALA A 44 2.00 -7.44 13.98
CA ALA A 44 1.62 -6.28 14.79
C ALA A 44 2.04 -4.85 14.37
N ALA A 45 2.56 -4.61 13.16
CA ALA A 45 2.73 -3.23 12.71
C ALA A 45 1.38 -2.67 12.21
N ASP A 46 0.81 -1.69 12.92
CA ASP A 46 -0.42 -1.02 12.46
C ASP A 46 -0.21 -0.43 11.06
N LEU A 47 -1.10 -0.74 10.11
CA LEU A 47 -1.06 -0.20 8.74
C LEU A 47 -0.93 1.34 8.70
N GLY A 48 -1.43 2.03 9.73
CA GLY A 48 -1.27 3.46 9.93
C GLY A 48 0.17 3.93 10.16
N HIS A 49 1.02 3.12 10.82
CA HIS A 49 2.43 3.43 11.02
C HIS A 49 3.26 3.23 9.74
N LEU A 50 2.96 2.18 8.97
CA LEU A 50 3.67 1.88 7.73
C LEU A 50 3.20 2.72 6.53
N TYR A 51 2.11 3.45 6.70
CA TYR A 51 1.56 4.34 5.69
C TYR A 51 2.60 5.30 5.07
N GLN A 52 3.35 6.00 5.92
CA GLN A 52 4.33 6.98 5.45
C GLN A 52 5.46 6.31 4.65
N LEU A 53 5.83 5.08 5.02
CA LEU A 53 6.80 4.27 4.29
C LEU A 53 6.28 3.93 2.88
N PHE A 54 5.01 3.52 2.73
CA PHE A 54 4.44 3.20 1.42
C PHE A 54 4.40 4.40 0.48
N LEU A 55 4.07 5.58 0.99
CA LEU A 55 4.12 6.82 0.23
C LEU A 55 5.54 7.15 -0.25
N HIS A 56 6.53 7.04 0.65
CA HIS A 56 7.93 7.28 0.29
C HIS A 56 8.44 6.25 -0.72
N LEU A 57 8.14 4.96 -0.55
CA LEU A 57 8.49 3.91 -1.51
C LEU A 57 7.88 4.19 -2.88
N SER A 58 6.57 4.48 -2.91
CA SER A 58 5.83 4.75 -4.15
C SER A 58 6.41 5.94 -4.90
N PHE A 59 6.71 7.03 -4.20
CA PHE A 59 7.28 8.24 -4.80
C PHE A 59 8.72 8.05 -5.28
N ASN A 60 9.60 7.51 -4.43
CA ASN A 60 11.03 7.41 -4.76
C ASN A 60 11.33 6.35 -5.81
N LEU A 61 10.60 5.23 -5.79
CA LEU A 61 10.79 4.13 -6.74
C LEU A 61 9.86 4.23 -7.96
N ARG A 62 8.88 5.15 -7.95
CA ARG A 62 7.83 5.27 -8.97
C ARG A 62 7.09 3.96 -9.20
N VAL A 63 6.62 3.36 -8.11
CA VAL A 63 5.88 2.09 -8.12
C VAL A 63 4.53 2.24 -7.43
N ASN A 64 3.56 1.41 -7.83
CA ASN A 64 2.39 1.19 -7.00
C ASN A 64 2.78 0.33 -5.79
N VAL A 65 2.09 0.48 -4.67
CA VAL A 65 2.32 -0.35 -3.48
C VAL A 65 1.01 -1.01 -3.08
N LEU A 66 0.99 -2.34 -2.96
CA LEU A 66 -0.11 -3.10 -2.38
C LEU A 66 0.38 -3.72 -1.07
N SER A 67 -0.25 -3.36 0.05
CA SER A 67 0.08 -3.89 1.38
C SER A 67 -1.08 -4.70 1.94
N LEU A 68 -0.79 -5.90 2.46
CA LEU A 68 -1.77 -6.76 3.11
C LEU A 68 -1.77 -6.55 4.63
N GLY A 69 -2.91 -6.19 5.20
CA GLY A 69 -3.12 -6.17 6.64
C GLY A 69 -3.51 -7.54 7.14
N ASN A 70 -2.86 -8.02 8.20
CA ASN A 70 -3.34 -9.18 8.94
C ASN A 70 -4.38 -8.73 9.96
N ARG A 71 -5.40 -9.56 10.17
CA ARG A 71 -6.29 -9.45 11.33
C ARG A 71 -5.55 -9.85 12.60
#